data_AF-A0A5P1RBP6-F1
#
_entry.id   AF-A0A5P1RBP6-F1
#
_cell.length_a   1.000
_cell.length_b   1.000
_cell.length_c   1.000
_cell.angle_alpha   90.00
_cell.angle_beta   90.00
_cell.angle_gamma   90.00
#
_symmetry.space_group_name_H-M   'P 1'
#
loop_
_entity.id
_entity.type
_entity.pdbx_description
1 polymer ?
#
loop_
_entity_poly.entity_id
_entity_poly.type
_entity_poly.pdbx_seq_one_letter_code
_entity_poly.pdbx_strand_id
1 'polypeptide(L)'
;MFIKIKKNCGIYMEHNGLEKQHLVPVTSNFLINLEQVAEVSFYTIKEKKVRYDLEGHEFDIQPHTRVIHLQMAYAYAMLKENIKGNKGRLVERSYYKLYFTPEEAGQYEELRGRIEEHVLNL
;
A
#
# COMPACT_ATOMS: atom_id res chain seq x y z
N MET A 1 14.04 11.81 2.86
CA MET A 1 12.86 12.69 2.89
C MET A 1 11.68 11.93 3.50
N PHE A 2 10.88 12.58 4.34
CA PHE A 2 9.64 12.00 4.86
C PHE A 2 8.41 12.60 4.19
N ILE A 3 7.43 11.75 3.87
CA ILE A 3 6.09 12.18 3.50
C ILE A 3 5.11 11.83 4.61
N LYS A 4 4.30 12.82 5.00
CA LYS A 4 3.22 12.64 5.98
C LYS A 4 1.92 12.27 5.27
N ILE A 5 1.42 11.08 5.54
CA ILE A 5 0.05 10.70 5.19
C ILE A 5 -0.85 11.08 6.36
N LYS A 6 -1.86 11.91 6.08
CA LYS A 6 -2.84 12.32 7.09
C LYS A 6 -3.94 11.26 7.20
N LYS A 7 -4.56 11.17 8.39
CA LYS A 7 -5.76 10.37 8.63
C LYS A 7 -6.80 10.69 7.56
N ASN A 8 -7.24 9.67 6.83
CA ASN A 8 -8.26 9.79 5.81
C ASN A 8 -8.91 8.41 5.58
N CYS A 9 -10.21 8.30 5.83
CA CYS A 9 -10.94 7.04 5.64
C CYS A 9 -11.18 6.70 4.15
N GLY A 10 -10.99 7.64 3.22
CA GLY A 10 -10.99 7.39 1.78
C GLY A 10 -9.65 6.87 1.24
N ILE A 11 -8.67 6.67 2.12
CA ILE A 11 -7.40 6.01 1.78
C ILE A 11 -7.34 4.69 2.53
N TYR A 12 -7.08 3.60 1.81
CA TYR A 12 -6.81 2.28 2.38
C TYR A 12 -5.34 1.91 2.22
N MET A 13 -4.85 1.06 3.11
CA MET A 13 -3.48 0.59 3.13
C MET A 13 -3.43 -0.94 3.06
N GLU A 14 -2.50 -1.47 2.25
CA GLU A 14 -2.08 -2.87 2.26
C GLU A 14 -0.58 -2.92 2.58
N HIS A 15 -0.15 -3.86 3.42
CA HIS A 15 1.27 -4.17 3.58
C HIS A 15 1.43 -5.67 3.81
N ASN A 16 2.64 -6.18 3.66
CA ASN A 16 2.95 -7.60 3.78
C ASN A 16 2.78 -8.22 5.19
N GLY A 17 2.44 -7.42 6.20
CA GLY A 17 2.05 -7.91 7.52
C GLY A 17 0.55 -8.22 7.63
N LEU A 18 -0.25 -7.78 6.67
CA LEU A 18 -1.68 -8.11 6.58
C LEU A 18 -1.89 -9.44 5.88
N GLU A 19 -3.02 -10.06 6.19
CA GLU A 19 -3.51 -11.18 5.39
C GLU A 19 -3.74 -10.75 3.93
N LYS A 20 -3.59 -11.70 3.00
CA LYS A 20 -3.77 -11.39 1.58
C LYS A 20 -5.18 -10.83 1.35
N GLN A 21 -5.28 -9.84 0.46
CA GLN A 21 -6.53 -9.16 0.10
C GLN A 21 -7.18 -8.32 1.21
N HIS A 22 -6.53 -8.21 2.38
CA HIS A 22 -7.01 -7.34 3.43
C HIS A 22 -6.53 -5.91 3.20
N LEU A 23 -7.40 -4.96 3.49
CA LEU A 23 -7.14 -3.53 3.38
C LEU A 23 -7.62 -2.85 4.65
N VAL A 24 -6.82 -1.89 5.14
CA VAL A 24 -7.16 -1.13 6.34
C VAL A 24 -7.34 0.34 6.02
N PRO A 25 -8.39 1.01 6.50
CA PRO A 25 -8.51 2.45 6.31
C PRO A 25 -7.37 3.17 7.04
N VAL A 26 -6.92 4.30 6.50
CA VAL A 26 -5.90 5.15 7.13
C VAL A 26 -6.54 5.93 8.27
N THR A 27 -6.56 5.32 9.46
CA THR A 27 -7.21 5.86 10.66
C THR A 27 -6.33 6.77 11.51
N SER A 28 -5.04 6.87 11.20
CA SER A 28 -4.07 7.72 11.91
C SER A 28 -3.12 8.41 10.93
N ASN A 29 -2.44 9.45 11.41
CA ASN A 29 -1.36 10.09 10.66
C ASN A 29 -0.10 9.23 10.75
N PHE A 30 0.62 9.04 9.65
CA PHE A 30 1.91 8.37 9.66
C PHE A 30 2.89 9.00 8.67
N LEU A 31 4.16 8.65 8.82
CA LEU A 31 5.26 9.17 8.02
C LEU A 31 5.91 8.01 7.26
N ILE A 32 6.19 8.21 5.98
CA ILE A 32 6.95 7.27 5.16
C ILE A 32 8.29 7.90 4.81
N ASN A 33 9.39 7.20 5.07
CA ASN A 33 10.72 7.62 4.61
C ASN A 33 10.95 7.17 3.16
N LEU A 34 10.96 8.11 2.22
CA LEU A 34 11.22 7.80 0.81
C LEU A 34 12.65 7.34 0.53
N GLU A 35 13.63 7.66 1.39
CA GLU A 35 15.02 7.19 1.21
C GLU A 35 15.14 5.68 1.40
N GLN A 36 14.14 5.04 2.01
CA GLN A 36 14.10 3.60 2.19
C GLN A 36 13.24 2.90 1.14
N VAL A 37 12.72 3.63 0.16
CA VAL A 37 11.94 3.07 -0.95
C VAL A 37 12.89 2.67 -2.07
N ALA A 38 12.84 1.40 -2.46
CA ALA A 38 13.63 0.86 -3.57
C ALA A 38 12.91 1.05 -4.91
N GLU A 39 11.58 0.97 -4.93
CA GLU A 39 10.77 1.14 -6.14
C GLU A 39 9.41 1.78 -5.77
N VAL A 40 8.93 2.66 -6.65
CA VAL A 40 7.57 3.21 -6.58
C VAL A 40 6.83 2.85 -7.87
N SER A 41 5.64 2.29 -7.74
CA SER A 41 4.74 2.05 -8.87
C SER A 41 3.43 2.81 -8.69
N PHE A 42 2.92 3.37 -9.79
CA PHE A 42 1.64 4.07 -9.85
C PHE A 42 0.70 3.34 -10.80
N TYR A 43 -0.49 2.98 -10.34
CA TYR A 43 -1.47 2.31 -11.20
C TYR A 43 -2.90 2.59 -10.77
N THR A 44 -3.84 2.25 -11.65
CA THR A 44 -5.28 2.40 -11.41
C THR A 44 -5.97 1.05 -11.50
N ILE A 45 -6.87 0.79 -10.56
CA ILE A 45 -7.73 -0.39 -10.56
C ILE A 45 -8.81 -0.21 -11.63
N LYS A 46 -8.80 -1.05 -12.66
CA LYS A 46 -9.72 -0.94 -13.81
C LYS A 46 -11.10 -1.52 -13.55
N GLU A 47 -11.17 -2.53 -12.68
CA GLU A 47 -12.38 -3.31 -12.43
C GLU A 47 -12.64 -3.37 -10.93
N LYS A 48 -13.91 -3.56 -10.58
CA LYS A 48 -14.33 -3.74 -9.21
C LYS A 48 -13.61 -4.94 -8.59
N LYS A 49 -13.05 -4.78 -7.39
CA LYS A 49 -12.37 -5.86 -6.66
C LYS A 49 -12.94 -6.02 -5.27
N VAL A 50 -13.25 -7.26 -4.89
CA VAL A 50 -13.61 -7.61 -3.51
C VAL A 50 -12.34 -7.64 -2.66
N ARG A 51 -12.44 -7.05 -1.47
CA ARG A 51 -11.40 -6.96 -0.44
C ARG A 51 -12.02 -7.22 0.92
N TYR A 52 -11.17 -7.41 1.92
CA TYR A 52 -11.59 -7.73 3.28
C TYR A 52 -11.07 -6.68 4.26
N ASP A 53 -11.87 -6.31 5.25
CA ASP A 53 -11.39 -5.57 6.42
C ASP A 53 -10.70 -6.52 7.42
N LEU A 54 -10.22 -6.00 8.55
CA LEU A 54 -9.56 -6.82 9.58
C LEU A 54 -10.51 -7.78 10.31
N GLU A 55 -11.81 -7.56 10.21
CA GLU A 55 -12.85 -8.40 10.81
C GLU A 55 -13.32 -9.49 9.83
N GLY A 56 -12.79 -9.49 8.60
CA GLY A 56 -13.14 -10.43 7.54
C GLY A 56 -14.42 -10.04 6.78
N HIS A 57 -14.93 -8.82 6.95
CA HIS A 57 -16.06 -8.34 6.18
C HIS A 57 -15.64 -7.95 4.77
N GLU A 58 -16.44 -8.39 3.80
CA GLU A 58 -16.24 -8.06 2.40
C GLU A 58 -16.63 -6.61 2.10
N PHE A 59 -15.80 -5.94 1.32
CA PHE A 59 -16.13 -4.66 0.73
C PHE A 59 -15.50 -4.50 -0.65
N ASP A 60 -16.06 -3.57 -1.41
CA ASP A 60 -15.69 -3.36 -2.80
C ASP A 60 -14.76 -2.17 -2.97
N ILE A 61 -13.62 -2.42 -3.60
CA ILE A 61 -12.80 -1.37 -4.19
C ILE A 61 -13.39 -0.98 -5.53
N GLN A 62 -13.82 0.28 -5.62
CA GLN A 62 -14.43 0.83 -6.82
C GLN A 62 -13.42 0.91 -7.97
N PRO A 63 -13.88 0.75 -9.23
CA PRO A 63 -13.09 1.11 -10.40
C PRO A 63 -12.55 2.54 -10.29
N HIS A 64 -11.41 2.80 -10.94
CA HIS A 64 -10.70 4.08 -10.88
C HIS A 64 -10.07 4.42 -9.52
N THR A 65 -10.09 3.50 -8.56
CA THR A 65 -9.23 3.59 -7.38
C THR A 65 -7.77 3.63 -7.83
N ARG A 66 -7.05 4.68 -7.42
CA ARG A 66 -5.64 4.86 -7.76
C ARG A 66 -4.77 4.29 -6.66
N VAL A 67 -3.62 3.72 -7.03
CA VAL A 67 -2.73 3.05 -6.09
C VAL A 67 -1.32 3.56 -6.23
N ILE A 68 -0.71 3.85 -5.09
CA ILE A 68 0.74 4.09 -4.96
C ILE A 68 1.31 2.89 -4.24
N HIS A 69 2.17 2.14 -4.91
CA HIS A 69 2.86 0.98 -4.36
C HIS A 69 4.31 1.34 -4.07
N LEU A 70 4.67 1.32 -2.79
CA LEU A 70 6.01 1.62 -2.30
C LEU A 70 6.67 0.32 -1.89
N GLN A 71 7.63 -0.15 -2.69
CA GLN A 71 8.44 -1.30 -2.35
C GLN A 71 9.69 -0.81 -1.60
N MET A 72 9.81 -1.19 -0.34
CA MET A 72 10.91 -0.78 0.52
C MET A 72 12.19 -1.58 0.23
N ALA A 73 13.34 -0.97 0.51
CA ALA A 73 14.66 -1.58 0.37
C ALA A 73 14.95 -2.64 1.44
N TYR A 74 14.34 -2.53 2.62
CA TYR A 74 14.50 -3.50 3.70
C TYR A 74 13.54 -4.68 3.59
N ALA A 75 13.97 -5.81 4.14
CA ALA A 75 13.17 -7.02 4.19
C ALA A 75 12.22 -7.03 5.40
N TYR A 76 11.09 -7.69 5.23
CA TYR A 76 10.17 -8.10 6.27
C TYR A 76 10.19 -9.64 6.34
N ALA A 77 10.28 -10.17 7.56
CA ALA A 77 10.29 -11.60 7.78
C ALA A 77 9.00 -12.01 8.49
N MET A 78 8.26 -12.94 7.89
CA MET A 78 7.10 -13.56 8.50
C MET A 78 7.39 -15.03 8.78
N LEU A 79 7.09 -15.50 9.99
CA LEU A 79 7.06 -16.92 10.28
C LEU A 79 5.83 -17.53 9.61
N LYS A 80 6.05 -18.49 8.73
CA LYS A 80 4.98 -19.33 8.19
C LYS A 80 5.12 -20.71 8.80
N GLU A 81 4.04 -21.18 9.41
CA GLU A 81 4.01 -22.51 10.01
C GLU A 81 4.16 -23.63 8.98
N ASN A 82 3.85 -23.35 7.70
CA ASN A 82 3.90 -24.34 6.64
C ASN A 82 4.41 -23.75 5.31
N ILE A 83 5.71 -23.90 5.03
CA ILE A 83 6.30 -23.72 3.70
C ILE A 83 6.74 -25.11 3.23
N LYS A 84 5.99 -25.71 2.30
CA LYS A 84 6.26 -27.06 1.76
C LYS A 84 6.39 -28.16 2.83
N GLY A 85 5.57 -28.13 3.87
CA GLY A 85 5.57 -29.15 4.94
C GLY A 85 6.53 -28.87 6.11
N ASN A 86 7.32 -27.80 6.05
CA ASN A 86 8.25 -27.41 7.12
C ASN A 86 7.93 -26.02 7.67
N LYS A 87 8.18 -25.80 8.97
CA LYS A 87 8.20 -24.46 9.56
C LYS A 87 9.33 -23.65 8.92
N GLY A 88 8.99 -22.50 8.33
CA GLY A 88 9.94 -21.71 7.56
C GLY A 88 9.73 -20.21 7.72
N ARG A 89 10.80 -19.45 7.51
CA ARG A 89 10.75 -17.98 7.50
C ARG A 89 10.61 -17.51 6.05
N LEU A 90 9.50 -16.86 5.73
CA LEU A 90 9.37 -16.16 4.46
C LEU A 90 9.99 -14.77 4.63
N VAL A 91 10.97 -14.45 3.79
CA VAL A 91 11.63 -13.15 3.77
C VAL A 91 11.31 -12.49 2.44
N GLU A 92 10.54 -11.42 2.48
CA GLU A 92 10.13 -10.64 1.32
C GLU A 92 10.45 -9.16 1.58
N ARG A 93 10.67 -8.37 0.52
CA ARG A 93 10.83 -6.93 0.71
C ARG A 93 9.54 -6.35 1.30
N SER A 94 9.70 -5.44 2.26
CA SER A 94 8.55 -4.72 2.81
C SER A 94 7.89 -3.88 1.73
N TYR A 95 6.57 -3.79 1.75
CA TYR A 95 5.83 -2.91 0.86
C TYR A 95 4.68 -2.26 1.60
N TYR A 96 4.30 -1.07 1.11
CA TYR A 96 3.07 -0.39 1.45
C TYR A 96 2.35 -0.03 0.16
N LYS A 97 1.07 -0.36 0.05
CA LYS A 97 0.19 0.13 -1.02
C LYS A 97 -0.84 1.04 -0.41
N LEU A 98 -0.96 2.25 -0.96
CA LEU A 98 -1.97 3.21 -0.60
C LEU A 98 -3.01 3.26 -1.72
N TYR A 99 -4.24 2.90 -1.40
CA TYR A 99 -5.39 2.89 -2.30
C TYR A 99 -6.21 4.14 -2.04
N PHE A 100 -6.30 5.01 -3.03
CA PHE A 100 -7.06 6.26 -3.00
C PHE A 100 -8.35 6.03 -3.76
N THR A 101 -9.49 6.14 -3.07
CA THR A 101 -10.79 6.03 -3.74
C THR A 101 -10.94 7.13 -4.80
N PRO A 102 -11.88 6.99 -5.76
CA PRO A 102 -12.10 8.00 -6.79
C PRO A 102 -12.32 9.42 -6.22
N GLU A 103 -12.95 9.52 -5.04
CA GLU A 103 -13.22 10.77 -4.33
C GLU A 103 -11.93 11.43 -3.80
N GLU A 104 -10.90 10.64 -3.49
CA GLU A 104 -9.61 11.09 -2.96
C GLU A 104 -8.54 11.29 -4.04
N ALA A 105 -8.97 11.47 -5.30
CA ALA A 105 -8.10 11.73 -6.45
C ALA A 105 -7.11 12.88 -6.18
N GLY A 106 -7.55 13.96 -5.53
CA GLY A 106 -6.69 15.12 -5.23
C GLY A 106 -5.50 14.77 -4.35
N GLN A 107 -5.69 13.95 -3.30
CA GLN A 107 -4.61 13.53 -2.41
C GLN A 107 -3.63 12.58 -3.10
N TYR A 108 -4.15 11.73 -4.00
CA TYR A 108 -3.30 10.91 -4.85
C TYR A 108 -2.39 11.77 -5.73
N GLU A 109 -2.94 12.74 -6.47
CA GLU A 109 -2.17 13.57 -7.39
C GLU A 109 -1.16 14.44 -6.64
N GLU A 110 -1.52 14.98 -5.47
CA GLU A 110 -0.58 15.72 -4.62
C GLU A 110 0.59 14.83 -4.19
N LEU A 111 0.32 13.63 -3.67
CA LEU A 111 1.36 12.71 -3.23
C LEU A 111 2.24 12.24 -4.39
N ARG A 112 1.62 11.86 -5.50
CA ARG A 112 2.32 11.44 -6.71
C ARG A 112 3.24 12.57 -7.21
N GLY A 113 2.72 13.78 -7.34
CA GLY A 113 3.49 14.93 -7.80
C GLY A 113 4.71 15.19 -6.92
N ARG A 114 4.55 15.10 -5.59
CA ARG A 114 5.68 15.21 -4.66
C ARG A 114 6.72 14.10 -4.83
N ILE A 115 6.32 12.87 -5.13
CA ILE A 115 7.29 11.81 -5.42
C ILE A 115 7.99 12.08 -6.75
N GLU A 116 7.24 12.52 -7.77
CA GLU A 116 7.77 12.81 -9.11
C GLU A 116 8.72 14.03 -9.13
N GLU A 117 8.60 14.99 -8.21
CA GLU A 117 9.57 16.09 -8.02
C GLU A 117 10.99 15.58 -7.71
N HIS A 118 11.15 14.34 -7.24
CA HIS A 118 12.44 13.76 -6.87
C HIS A 118 13.01 12.76 -7.88
N VAL A 119 12.38 12.60 -9.04
CA VAL A 119 12.81 11.65 -10.06
C VAL A 119 13.03 12.34 -11.40
N LEU A 120 13.90 11.76 -12.22
CA LEU A 120 14.02 12.15 -13.62
C LEU A 120 12.93 11.44 -14.43
N ASN A 121 12.06 12.22 -15.06
CA ASN A 121 11.08 11.70 -16.00
C ASN A 121 11.71 11.61 -17.40
N LEU A 122 11.95 10.38 -17.85
CA LEU A 122 12.48 10.05 -19.18
C LEU A 122 11.37 9.76 -20.18
#